data_AF-A0A5B0VRC4-F1
#
_entry.id   AF-A0A5B0VRC4-F1
#
_cell.length_a   1.000
_cell.length_b   1.000
_cell.length_c   1.000
_cell.angle_alpha   90.00
_cell.angle_beta   90.00
_cell.angle_gamma   90.00
#
_symmetry.space_group_name_H-M   'P 1'
#
loop_
_entity.id
_entity.type
_entity.pdbx_description
1 polymer ?
#
loop_
_entity_poly.entity_id
_entity_poly.type
_entity_poly.pdbx_seq_one_letter_code
_entity_poly.pdbx_strand_id
1 'polypeptide(L)'
;MRSLASIFFLISVAGSVSAAETPLAMNDAFKFSVDRTNSGGIHMHWEMPPGYYLYRQYLSAKASDGSPIQLLTMPGIERDDPNFGKSEVYFDRADAEIGSVSSAVTVTYQGCQEHGLCYPPARRAIDPGTLAVSEEPVFSPPTGGHSAWSKTAPADKTNDTQTSASVAPVTAAAGQDDIVGGLLSRGGVPLLLVTYVAFGFLLAFTPCVFPLYPILAATLAREGEKLNVRRGFVLSASYAIALASAFAIFGAAAAWTGKNLQIALQSPITTGAVSVTFRPPGAVDVWTV
;
A
#
# COMPACT_ATOMS: atom_id res chain seq x y z
N MET A 1 -1.41 19.63 42.74
CA MET A 1 -0.10 19.66 42.03
C MET A 1 0.73 18.37 42.13
N ARG A 2 0.40 17.39 42.98
CA ARG A 2 1.19 16.14 43.12
C ARG A 2 0.77 14.98 42.19
N SER A 3 -0.39 15.05 41.52
CA SER A 3 -0.86 14.00 40.57
C SER A 3 -0.38 14.15 39.13
N LEU A 4 0.25 15.26 38.76
CA LEU A 4 0.73 15.48 37.38
C LEU A 4 2.07 14.81 37.09
N ALA A 5 2.84 14.45 38.13
CA ALA A 5 4.14 13.80 37.97
C ALA A 5 4.07 12.28 37.71
N SER A 6 2.98 11.61 38.12
CA SER A 6 2.83 10.16 37.91
C SER A 6 2.44 9.77 36.48
N ILE A 7 1.79 10.66 35.72
CA ILE A 7 1.37 10.37 34.35
C ILE A 7 2.57 10.41 33.38
N PHE A 8 3.61 11.18 33.71
CA PHE A 8 4.80 11.32 32.86
C PHE A 8 5.78 10.14 32.99
N PHE A 9 5.72 9.37 34.08
CA PHE A 9 6.67 8.28 34.34
C PHE A 9 6.24 6.92 33.74
N LEU A 10 4.97 6.76 33.35
CA LEU A 10 4.44 5.52 32.77
C LEU A 10 4.66 5.38 31.25
N ILE A 11 5.20 6.40 30.59
CA ILE A 11 5.45 6.41 29.13
C ILE A 11 6.89 5.96 28.79
N SER A 12 7.74 5.69 29.79
CA SER A 12 9.18 5.46 29.57
C SER A 12 9.61 4.00 29.42
N VAL A 13 8.71 3.06 29.17
CA VAL A 13 9.08 1.70 28.73
C VAL A 13 9.11 1.70 27.21
N ALA A 14 10.18 2.26 26.65
CA ALA A 14 10.53 2.08 25.26
C ALA A 14 10.93 0.62 25.06
N GLY A 15 10.03 -0.17 24.48
CA GLY A 15 10.37 -1.48 23.95
C GLY A 15 11.47 -1.33 22.91
N SER A 16 12.52 -2.14 23.02
CA SER A 16 13.49 -2.34 21.94
C SER A 16 12.73 -2.90 20.74
N VAL A 17 12.34 -2.04 19.81
CA VAL A 17 11.87 -2.45 18.49
C VAL A 17 13.10 -3.01 17.78
N SER A 18 13.22 -4.34 17.74
CA SER A 18 14.12 -4.99 16.80
C SER A 18 13.75 -4.49 15.41
N ALA A 19 14.70 -3.84 14.75
CA ALA A 19 14.52 -3.38 13.39
C ALA A 19 14.35 -4.62 12.49
N ALA A 20 13.10 -4.94 12.12
CA ALA A 20 12.86 -5.74 10.95
C ALA A 20 13.51 -5.02 9.77
N GLU A 21 14.46 -5.68 9.12
CA GLU A 21 15.16 -5.20 7.94
C GLU A 21 14.14 -4.60 6.97
N THR A 22 14.40 -3.38 6.50
CA THR A 22 13.53 -2.72 5.54
C THR A 22 13.40 -3.61 4.30
N PRO A 23 12.20 -4.06 3.94
CA PRO A 23 12.01 -4.93 2.79
C PRO A 23 12.47 -4.21 1.51
N LEU A 24 13.27 -4.88 0.69
CA LEU A 24 13.75 -4.34 -0.58
C LEU A 24 12.59 -4.25 -1.60
N ALA A 25 12.73 -3.41 -2.62
CA ALA A 25 11.78 -3.44 -3.74
C ALA A 25 11.91 -4.77 -4.50
N MET A 26 10.84 -5.22 -5.17
CA MET A 26 10.84 -6.54 -5.82
C MET A 26 11.96 -6.72 -6.86
N ASN A 27 12.23 -5.69 -7.66
CA ASN A 27 13.30 -5.72 -8.66
C ASN A 27 14.71 -5.71 -8.04
N ASP A 28 14.86 -5.20 -6.82
CA ASP A 28 16.12 -5.20 -6.09
C ASP A 28 16.33 -6.51 -5.32
N ALA A 29 15.24 -7.11 -4.84
CA ALA A 29 15.22 -8.38 -4.13
C ALA A 29 15.38 -9.58 -5.08
N PHE A 30 14.83 -9.51 -6.29
CA PHE A 30 14.87 -10.58 -7.29
C PHE A 30 15.44 -10.02 -8.59
N LYS A 31 16.76 -9.91 -8.67
CA LYS A 31 17.45 -9.39 -9.84
C LYS A 31 17.38 -10.39 -10.98
N PHE A 32 16.49 -10.14 -11.92
CA PHE A 32 16.24 -11.01 -13.06
C PHE A 32 17.14 -10.63 -14.25
N SER A 33 17.82 -11.62 -14.82
CA SER A 33 18.67 -11.49 -16.00
C SER A 33 18.51 -12.70 -16.92
N VAL A 34 18.88 -12.52 -18.20
CA VAL A 34 18.65 -13.50 -19.26
C VAL A 34 19.87 -13.58 -20.16
N ASP A 35 20.31 -14.80 -20.44
CA ASP A 35 21.43 -15.12 -21.32
C ASP A 35 21.04 -16.19 -22.35
N ARG A 36 21.83 -16.32 -23.42
CA ARG A 36 21.60 -17.34 -24.45
C ARG A 36 22.42 -18.59 -24.18
N THR A 37 21.76 -19.75 -24.18
CA THR A 37 22.44 -21.04 -24.07
C THR A 37 23.09 -21.41 -25.40
N ASN A 38 24.18 -22.20 -25.37
CA ASN A 38 24.88 -22.70 -26.56
C ASN A 38 23.97 -23.48 -27.55
N SER A 39 22.85 -24.02 -27.06
CA SER A 39 21.84 -24.72 -27.85
C SER A 39 20.83 -23.79 -28.55
N GLY A 40 20.97 -22.48 -28.41
CA GLY A 40 20.02 -21.47 -28.91
C GLY A 40 18.81 -21.23 -27.98
N GLY A 41 18.75 -21.93 -26.85
CA GLY A 41 17.78 -21.71 -25.78
C GLY A 41 18.02 -20.43 -24.99
N ILE A 42 17.11 -20.16 -24.06
CA ILE A 42 17.16 -18.98 -23.19
C ILE A 42 17.40 -19.46 -21.76
N HIS A 43 18.43 -18.94 -21.12
CA HIS A 43 18.75 -19.17 -19.72
C HIS A 43 18.35 -17.97 -18.89
N MET A 44 17.60 -18.21 -17.83
CA MET A 44 17.05 -17.20 -16.95
C MET A 44 17.69 -17.33 -15.57
N HIS A 45 18.13 -16.20 -15.05
CA HIS A 45 18.88 -16.10 -13.81
C HIS A 45 18.20 -15.12 -12.86
N TRP A 46 18.03 -15.55 -11.60
CA TRP A 46 17.60 -14.69 -10.51
C TRP A 46 18.68 -14.66 -9.44
N GLU A 47 19.20 -13.47 -9.12
CA GLU A 47 20.10 -13.24 -8.00
C GLU A 47 19.32 -12.60 -6.85
N MET A 48 19.46 -13.16 -5.65
CA MET A 48 18.71 -12.78 -4.45
C MET A 48 19.67 -12.51 -3.29
N PRO A 49 19.47 -11.44 -2.51
CA PRO A 49 20.24 -11.21 -1.30
C PRO A 49 19.86 -12.23 -0.21
N PRO A 50 20.70 -12.39 0.83
CA PRO A 50 20.41 -13.30 1.94
C PRO A 50 19.08 -12.95 2.60
N GLY A 51 18.31 -13.97 2.98
CA GLY A 51 16.99 -13.80 3.57
C GLY A 51 15.85 -13.63 2.55
N TYR A 52 16.11 -13.81 1.25
CA TYR A 52 15.08 -13.85 0.21
C TYR A 52 15.08 -15.20 -0.49
N TYR A 53 13.87 -15.67 -0.84
CA TYR A 53 13.71 -16.95 -1.51
C TYR A 53 12.59 -16.91 -2.55
N LEU A 54 12.75 -17.74 -3.58
CA LEU A 54 11.83 -17.86 -4.71
C LEU A 54 11.23 -19.26 -4.72
N TYR A 55 9.92 -19.37 -4.89
CA TYR A 55 9.23 -20.66 -4.93
C TYR A 55 9.35 -21.34 -6.28
N ARG A 56 9.84 -22.58 -6.28
CA ARG A 56 9.97 -23.38 -7.50
C ARG A 56 8.62 -23.62 -8.19
N GLN A 57 7.58 -23.89 -7.41
CA GLN A 57 6.23 -24.18 -7.92
C GLN A 57 5.53 -22.99 -8.60
N TYR A 58 5.97 -21.76 -8.31
CA TYR A 58 5.42 -20.55 -8.92
C TYR A 58 6.23 -20.08 -10.13
N LEU A 59 7.35 -20.75 -10.47
CA LEU A 59 8.07 -20.52 -11.72
C LEU A 59 7.30 -21.15 -12.89
N SER A 60 6.84 -20.31 -13.80
CA SER A 60 6.18 -20.76 -15.02
C SER A 60 6.49 -19.85 -16.19
N ALA A 61 6.44 -20.38 -17.40
CA ALA A 61 6.63 -19.63 -18.63
C ALA A 61 5.50 -19.96 -19.59
N LYS A 62 5.03 -18.94 -20.30
CA LYS A 62 4.02 -19.06 -21.34
C LYS A 62 4.49 -18.36 -22.59
N ALA A 63 4.23 -18.95 -23.74
CA ALA A 63 4.39 -18.27 -25.01
C ALA A 63 3.35 -17.14 -25.14
N SER A 64 3.56 -16.24 -26.10
CA SER A 64 2.66 -15.12 -26.38
C SER A 64 1.21 -15.53 -26.72
N ASP A 65 0.98 -16.78 -27.12
CA ASP A 65 -0.35 -17.37 -27.38
C ASP A 65 -1.02 -17.94 -26.10
N GLY A 66 -0.32 -17.90 -24.96
CA GLY A 66 -0.76 -18.45 -23.68
C GLY A 66 -0.39 -19.92 -23.46
N SER A 67 0.25 -20.58 -24.44
CA SER A 67 0.66 -21.97 -24.33
C SER A 67 1.75 -22.15 -23.27
N PRO A 68 1.63 -23.13 -22.36
CA PRO A 68 2.64 -23.37 -21.33
C PRO A 68 3.94 -23.88 -21.96
N ILE A 69 5.07 -23.27 -21.57
CA ILE A 69 6.42 -23.70 -21.94
C ILE A 69 6.99 -24.49 -20.77
N GLN A 70 7.65 -25.61 -21.06
CA GLN A 70 8.31 -26.41 -20.04
C GLN A 70 9.65 -25.78 -19.65
N LEU A 71 9.81 -25.44 -18.37
CA LEU A 71 11.08 -24.96 -17.82
C LEU A 71 11.88 -26.14 -17.30
N LEU A 72 13.17 -26.16 -17.61
CA LEU A 72 14.16 -27.00 -16.96
C LEU A 72 14.73 -26.21 -15.78
N THR A 73 14.40 -26.63 -14.56
CA THR A 73 14.94 -26.01 -13.33
C THR A 73 15.70 -27.03 -12.51
N MET A 74 16.70 -26.56 -11.77
CA MET A 74 17.44 -27.38 -10.80
C MET A 74 16.54 -27.77 -9.61
N PRO A 75 16.81 -28.88 -8.90
CA PRO A 75 16.07 -29.18 -7.67
C PRO A 75 16.26 -28.05 -6.64
N GLY A 76 15.17 -27.66 -5.97
CA GLY A 76 15.21 -26.66 -4.90
C GLY A 76 15.49 -27.28 -3.53
N ILE A 77 15.46 -26.45 -2.50
CA ILE A 77 15.52 -26.88 -1.09
C ILE A 77 14.09 -26.99 -0.55
N GLU A 78 13.75 -28.12 0.05
CA GLU A 78 12.45 -28.26 0.72
C GLU A 78 12.37 -27.37 1.97
N ARG A 79 11.31 -26.57 2.04
CA ARG A 79 10.99 -25.71 3.18
C ARG A 79 9.53 -25.88 3.55
N ASP A 80 9.26 -25.92 4.85
CA ASP A 80 7.90 -25.90 5.38
C ASP A 80 7.55 -24.45 5.73
N ASP A 81 6.68 -23.84 4.93
CA ASP A 81 6.21 -22.47 5.13
C ASP A 81 4.83 -22.49 5.79
N PRO A 82 4.57 -21.71 6.86
CA PRO A 82 3.26 -21.68 7.51
C PRO A 82 2.08 -21.34 6.59
N ASN A 83 2.31 -20.59 5.49
CA ASN A 83 1.27 -20.19 4.56
C ASN A 83 1.03 -21.21 3.44
N PHE A 84 2.08 -21.88 2.98
CA PHE A 84 2.05 -22.74 1.78
C PHE A 84 2.35 -24.22 2.05
N GLY A 85 2.72 -24.57 3.29
CA GLY A 85 3.18 -25.90 3.68
C GLY A 85 4.55 -26.22 3.06
N LYS A 86 4.80 -27.52 2.87
CA LYS A 86 6.03 -28.03 2.26
C LYS A 86 6.14 -27.59 0.80
N SER A 87 7.08 -26.69 0.52
CA SER A 87 7.36 -26.13 -0.80
C SER A 87 8.86 -26.20 -1.09
N GLU A 88 9.22 -26.39 -2.35
CA GLU A 88 10.61 -26.24 -2.79
C GLU A 88 10.93 -24.77 -3.10
N VAL A 89 12.04 -24.28 -2.55
CA VAL A 89 12.48 -22.89 -2.69
C VAL A 89 13.94 -22.80 -3.12
N TYR A 90 14.29 -21.68 -3.75
CA TYR A 90 15.67 -21.32 -4.06
C TYR A 90 16.11 -20.14 -3.20
N PHE A 91 17.33 -20.23 -2.67
CA PHE A 91 18.03 -19.16 -1.97
C PHE A 91 19.24 -18.73 -2.79
N ASP A 92 19.65 -17.47 -2.64
CA ASP A 92 20.81 -16.82 -3.27
C ASP A 92 20.74 -16.72 -4.81
N ARG A 93 20.47 -17.85 -5.50
CA ARG A 93 20.33 -17.97 -6.94
C ARG A 93 19.20 -18.92 -7.33
N ALA A 94 18.46 -18.57 -8.37
CA ALA A 94 17.60 -19.50 -9.10
C ALA A 94 17.96 -19.45 -10.58
N ASP A 95 17.92 -20.61 -11.22
CA ASP A 95 18.27 -20.79 -12.62
C ASP A 95 17.17 -21.61 -13.32
N ALA A 96 16.75 -21.17 -14.50
CA ALA A 96 15.79 -21.88 -15.32
C ALA A 96 16.12 -21.77 -16.81
N GLU A 97 16.00 -22.89 -17.52
CA GLU A 97 16.25 -22.97 -18.95
C GLU A 97 14.97 -23.27 -19.73
N ILE A 98 14.84 -22.64 -20.89
CA ILE A 98 13.85 -23.02 -21.91
C ILE A 98 14.56 -23.29 -23.24
N GLY A 99 13.97 -24.19 -24.04
CA GLY A 99 14.44 -24.47 -25.39
C GLY A 99 14.34 -23.26 -26.33
N SER A 100 14.83 -23.42 -27.56
CA SER A 100 14.70 -22.37 -28.58
C SER A 100 13.22 -22.09 -28.89
N VAL A 101 12.82 -20.83 -28.73
CA VAL A 101 11.46 -20.34 -28.96
C VAL A 101 11.49 -19.21 -29.99
N SER A 102 10.45 -19.14 -30.84
CA SER A 102 10.33 -18.15 -31.92
C SER A 102 9.44 -16.96 -31.58
N SER A 103 8.66 -17.05 -30.50
CA SER A 103 7.74 -16.01 -30.02
C SER A 103 8.15 -15.49 -28.65
N ALA A 104 7.66 -14.28 -28.31
CA ALA A 104 7.87 -13.69 -26.99
C ALA A 104 7.36 -14.63 -25.89
N VAL A 105 8.11 -14.70 -24.79
CA VAL A 105 7.82 -15.56 -23.64
C VAL A 105 7.57 -14.73 -22.40
N THR A 106 6.45 -14.97 -21.73
CA THR A 106 6.14 -14.37 -20.44
C THR A 106 6.48 -15.35 -19.32
N VAL A 107 7.43 -14.98 -18.48
CA VAL A 107 7.87 -15.72 -17.30
C VAL A 107 7.19 -15.14 -16.08
N THR A 108 6.59 -16.01 -15.26
CA THR A 108 5.96 -15.66 -13.99
C THR A 108 6.75 -16.28 -12.85
N TYR A 109 7.01 -15.50 -11.81
CA TYR A 109 7.68 -15.97 -10.60
C TYR A 109 7.18 -15.23 -9.36
N GLN A 110 7.34 -15.85 -8.19
CA GLN A 110 6.96 -15.28 -6.92
C GLN A 110 7.97 -15.68 -5.83
N GLY A 111 8.29 -14.75 -4.94
CA GLY A 111 9.17 -14.99 -3.81
C GLY A 111 8.74 -14.24 -2.55
N CYS A 112 9.38 -14.57 -1.44
CA CYS A 112 9.16 -13.95 -0.14
C CYS A 112 10.48 -13.61 0.54
N GLN A 113 10.39 -12.71 1.51
CA GLN A 113 11.45 -12.45 2.47
C GLN A 113 11.25 -13.36 3.69
N GLU A 114 12.34 -13.96 4.19
CA GLU A 114 12.33 -14.71 5.44
C GLU A 114 11.80 -13.84 6.59
N HIS A 115 10.86 -14.38 7.37
CA HIS A 115 10.21 -13.68 8.49
C HIS A 115 9.55 -12.34 8.11
N GLY A 116 9.29 -12.11 6.82
CA GLY A 116 8.86 -10.83 6.29
C GLY A 116 7.61 -10.92 5.42
N LEU A 117 7.67 -10.27 4.27
CA LEU A 117 6.56 -10.13 3.34
C LEU A 117 6.74 -11.05 2.13
N CYS A 118 5.63 -11.60 1.65
CA CYS A 118 5.56 -12.26 0.35
C CYS A 118 5.18 -11.25 -0.73
N TYR A 119 5.94 -11.23 -1.82
CA TYR A 119 5.71 -10.34 -2.95
C TYR A 119 4.58 -10.89 -3.82
N PRO A 120 3.82 -10.04 -4.54
CA PRO A 120 2.90 -10.51 -5.56
C PRO A 120 3.67 -11.22 -6.69
N PRO A 121 3.02 -12.10 -7.48
CA PRO A 121 3.65 -12.68 -8.66
C PRO A 121 4.10 -11.59 -9.63
N ALA A 122 5.33 -11.66 -10.14
CA ALA A 122 5.84 -10.79 -11.19
C ALA A 122 5.80 -11.49 -12.54
N ARG A 123 5.58 -10.71 -13.62
CA ARG A 123 5.65 -11.19 -15.01
C ARG A 123 6.73 -10.44 -15.78
N ARG A 124 7.56 -11.18 -16.52
CA ARG A 124 8.61 -10.65 -17.39
C ARG A 124 8.42 -11.20 -18.79
N ALA A 125 8.21 -10.32 -19.76
CA ALA A 125 8.19 -10.67 -21.17
C ALA A 125 9.62 -10.63 -21.72
N ILE A 126 10.02 -11.69 -22.41
CA ILE A 126 11.33 -11.85 -23.04
C ILE A 126 11.14 -11.93 -24.54
N ASP A 127 11.80 -11.06 -25.29
CA ASP A 127 11.92 -11.18 -26.74
C ASP A 127 13.04 -12.18 -27.10
N PRO A 128 12.76 -13.31 -27.76
CA PRO A 128 13.77 -14.29 -28.12
C PRO A 128 14.81 -13.77 -29.13
N GLY A 129 14.50 -12.72 -29.90
CA GLY A 129 15.44 -12.15 -30.87
C GLY A 129 16.54 -11.34 -30.18
N THR A 130 16.13 -10.40 -29.33
CA THR A 130 17.02 -9.42 -28.69
C THR A 130 17.41 -9.75 -27.26
N LEU A 131 16.75 -10.74 -26.64
CA LEU A 131 16.81 -11.03 -25.19
C LEU A 131 16.39 -9.83 -24.32
N ALA A 132 15.69 -8.86 -24.91
CA ALA A 132 15.16 -7.73 -24.16
C ALA A 132 14.10 -8.21 -23.18
N VAL A 133 14.23 -7.78 -21.93
CA VAL A 133 13.27 -8.06 -20.87
C VAL A 133 12.39 -6.83 -20.64
N SER A 134 11.07 -7.02 -20.70
CA SER A 134 10.09 -6.01 -20.33
C SER A 134 9.24 -6.49 -19.16
N GLU A 135 8.96 -5.59 -18.22
CA GLU A 135 8.04 -5.85 -17.12
C GLU A 135 6.59 -5.78 -17.60
N GLU A 136 5.83 -6.87 -17.43
CA GLU A 136 4.39 -6.86 -17.70
C GLU A 136 3.61 -6.67 -16.39
N PRO A 137 2.67 -5.72 -16.33
CA PRO A 137 1.82 -5.58 -15.17
C PRO A 137 0.90 -6.80 -15.02
N VAL A 138 1.01 -7.47 -13.88
CA VAL A 138 0.14 -8.60 -13.49
C VAL A 138 -1.31 -8.15 -13.26
N PHE A 139 -1.51 -6.84 -13.06
CA PHE A 139 -2.82 -6.20 -12.95
C PHE A 139 -3.15 -5.43 -14.23
N SER A 140 -3.72 -6.12 -15.22
CA SER A 140 -4.65 -5.46 -16.13
C SER A 140 -6.02 -5.50 -15.44
N PRO A 141 -6.63 -4.36 -15.06
CA PRO A 141 -8.02 -4.39 -14.65
C PRO A 141 -8.83 -5.05 -15.76
N PRO A 142 -9.80 -5.93 -15.46
CA PRO A 142 -10.64 -6.52 -16.49
C PRO A 142 -11.39 -5.40 -17.21
N THR A 143 -10.93 -5.06 -18.41
CA THR A 143 -11.68 -4.29 -19.41
C THR A 143 -12.83 -5.19 -19.87
N GLY A 144 -13.85 -5.27 -19.03
CA GLY A 144 -15.00 -6.17 -19.17
C GLY A 144 -16.09 -5.93 -18.13
N GLY A 145 -15.83 -5.12 -17.10
CA GLY A 145 -16.86 -4.54 -16.25
C GLY A 145 -17.54 -3.34 -16.91
N HIS A 146 -18.21 -3.53 -18.05
CA HIS A 146 -19.16 -2.54 -18.53
C HIS A 146 -20.35 -2.52 -17.58
N SER A 147 -20.39 -1.55 -16.67
CA SER A 147 -21.65 -1.16 -16.06
C SER A 147 -22.61 -0.76 -17.19
N ALA A 148 -23.83 -1.30 -17.14
CA ALA A 148 -24.87 -1.15 -18.15
C ALA A 148 -25.44 0.29 -18.28
N TRP A 149 -24.68 1.32 -17.92
CA TRP A 149 -25.10 2.72 -17.99
C TRP A 149 -24.36 3.55 -19.03
N SER A 150 -23.24 3.09 -19.60
CA SER A 150 -22.52 3.85 -20.63
C SER A 150 -22.78 3.29 -22.03
N LYS A 151 -24.02 3.50 -22.53
CA LYS A 151 -24.25 3.44 -23.98
C LYS A 151 -23.60 4.65 -24.64
N THR A 152 -22.59 4.37 -25.44
CA THR A 152 -21.98 5.24 -26.44
C THR A 152 -23.04 5.88 -27.35
N ALA A 153 -22.97 7.19 -27.51
CA ALA A 153 -23.47 7.91 -28.69
C ALA A 153 -22.26 8.48 -29.46
N PRO A 154 -22.35 8.66 -30.80
CA PRO A 154 -21.20 8.74 -31.68
C PRO A 154 -20.50 10.11 -31.68
N ALA A 155 -19.23 10.07 -32.09
CA ALA A 155 -18.31 11.19 -32.22
C ALA A 155 -18.88 12.40 -32.97
N ASP A 156 -18.67 13.59 -32.39
CA ASP A 156 -18.53 14.81 -33.17
C ASP A 156 -17.45 15.73 -32.57
N LYS A 157 -16.72 16.39 -33.46
CA LYS A 157 -15.57 17.26 -33.17
C LYS A 157 -16.07 18.67 -32.90
N THR A 158 -15.93 19.20 -31.68
CA THR A 158 -15.72 20.66 -31.51
C THR A 158 -15.11 21.00 -30.16
N ASN A 159 -14.20 21.97 -30.21
CA ASN A 159 -13.51 22.64 -29.12
C ASN A 159 -14.53 23.33 -28.18
N ASP A 160 -14.53 23.04 -26.88
CA ASP A 160 -14.66 24.10 -25.87
C ASP A 160 -14.39 23.62 -24.43
N THR A 161 -14.00 24.59 -23.62
CA THR A 161 -13.49 24.48 -22.24
C THR A 161 -14.61 24.25 -21.24
N GLN A 162 -14.66 23.11 -20.54
CA GLN A 162 -15.18 23.05 -19.16
C GLN A 162 -14.86 21.73 -18.41
N THR A 163 -14.11 21.91 -17.32
CA THR A 163 -14.30 21.32 -15.99
C THR A 163 -15.40 20.27 -15.83
N SER A 164 -15.00 19.03 -15.53
CA SER A 164 -15.62 18.21 -14.47
C SER A 164 -14.69 17.08 -14.06
N ALA A 165 -14.60 16.91 -12.74
CA ALA A 165 -13.69 16.04 -12.03
C ALA A 165 -13.99 14.55 -12.27
N SER A 166 -12.97 13.81 -12.68
CA SER A 166 -12.88 12.37 -12.43
C SER A 166 -12.12 12.18 -11.13
N VAL A 167 -12.83 11.70 -10.11
CA VAL A 167 -12.25 11.29 -8.83
C VAL A 167 -11.54 9.96 -9.08
N ALA A 168 -10.25 10.03 -9.41
CA ALA A 168 -9.35 8.90 -9.26
C ALA A 168 -9.09 8.68 -7.75
N PRO A 169 -8.97 7.42 -7.28
CA PRO A 169 -8.49 7.17 -5.94
C PRO A 169 -7.07 7.70 -5.87
N VAL A 170 -6.87 8.80 -5.15
CA VAL A 170 -5.53 9.31 -4.85
C VAL A 170 -4.86 8.24 -4.01
N THR A 171 -4.04 7.46 -4.69
CA THR A 171 -3.11 6.50 -4.12
C THR A 171 -2.26 7.32 -3.14
N ALA A 172 -2.42 7.05 -1.85
CA ALA A 172 -1.74 7.74 -0.76
C ALA A 172 -0.22 7.41 -0.70
N ALA A 173 0.43 7.24 -1.85
CA ALA A 173 1.81 6.79 -1.97
C ALA A 173 2.47 7.12 -3.34
N ALA A 174 2.05 8.18 -4.04
CA ALA A 174 2.89 8.76 -5.10
C ALA A 174 3.74 9.86 -4.46
N GLY A 175 5.07 9.79 -4.62
CA GLY A 175 6.08 10.56 -3.89
C GLY A 175 5.67 11.99 -3.56
N GLN A 176 5.52 12.27 -2.25
CA GLN A 176 5.14 13.57 -1.71
C GLN A 176 6.04 14.71 -2.23
N ASP A 177 7.29 14.38 -2.55
CA ASP A 177 8.32 15.33 -2.99
C ASP A 177 8.06 15.91 -4.38
N ASP A 178 7.60 15.08 -5.34
CA ASP A 178 7.35 15.53 -6.72
C ASP A 178 6.09 16.39 -6.84
N ILE A 179 5.06 16.07 -6.06
CA ILE A 179 3.76 16.76 -6.11
C ILE A 179 3.88 18.15 -5.44
N VAL A 180 4.59 18.21 -4.31
CA VAL A 180 4.86 19.46 -3.60
C VAL A 180 5.83 20.33 -4.40
N GLY A 181 6.91 19.76 -4.93
CA GLY A 181 7.88 20.47 -5.78
C GLY A 181 7.26 21.06 -7.05
N GLY A 182 6.36 20.31 -7.70
CA GLY A 182 5.60 20.77 -8.87
C GLY A 182 4.64 21.91 -8.57
N LEU A 183 4.00 21.91 -7.38
CA LEU A 183 3.10 22.98 -6.95
C LEU A 183 3.85 24.27 -6.56
N LEU A 184 4.96 24.14 -5.83
CA LEU A 184 5.82 25.27 -5.48
C LEU A 184 6.39 25.96 -6.72
N SER A 185 6.85 25.19 -7.71
CA SER A 185 7.46 25.71 -8.93
C SER A 185 6.46 26.41 -9.86
N ARG A 186 5.19 26.02 -9.80
CA ARG A 186 4.15 26.50 -10.73
C ARG A 186 3.29 27.64 -10.16
N GLY A 187 3.11 27.71 -8.84
CA GLY A 187 2.27 28.75 -8.20
C GLY A 187 2.73 29.24 -6.83
N GLY A 188 3.92 28.83 -6.38
CA GLY A 188 4.50 29.27 -5.12
C GLY A 188 3.75 28.80 -3.86
N VAL A 189 4.17 29.33 -2.71
CA VAL A 189 3.57 29.05 -1.39
C VAL A 189 2.05 29.30 -1.30
N PRO A 190 1.45 30.34 -1.90
CA PRO A 190 0.01 30.57 -1.75
C PRO A 190 -0.84 29.51 -2.47
N LEU A 191 -0.42 29.04 -3.64
CA LEU A 191 -1.11 27.96 -4.36
C LEU A 191 -1.06 26.66 -3.54
N LEU A 192 0.09 26.36 -2.93
CA LEU A 192 0.24 25.21 -2.06
C LEU A 192 -0.72 25.28 -0.87
N LEU A 193 -0.76 26.42 -0.17
CA LEU A 193 -1.66 26.61 0.98
C LEU A 193 -3.13 26.46 0.58
N VAL A 194 -3.55 27.06 -0.54
CA VAL A 194 -4.93 26.94 -1.03
C VAL A 194 -5.26 25.48 -1.34
N THR A 195 -4.35 24.75 -1.99
CA THR A 195 -4.58 23.35 -2.37
C THR A 195 -4.68 22.45 -1.14
N TYR A 196 -3.81 22.63 -0.15
CA TYR A 196 -3.86 21.89 1.12
C TYR A 196 -5.15 22.18 1.90
N VAL A 197 -5.57 23.44 1.98
CA VAL A 197 -6.83 23.83 2.64
C VAL A 197 -8.04 23.24 1.92
N ALA A 198 -8.07 23.30 0.58
CA ALA A 198 -9.14 22.71 -0.22
C ALA A 198 -9.22 21.19 -0.04
N PHE A 199 -8.07 20.50 -0.04
CA PHE A 199 -8.02 19.06 0.17
C PHE A 199 -8.46 18.67 1.59
N GLY A 200 -8.10 19.46 2.61
CA GLY A 200 -8.57 19.28 3.98
C GLY A 200 -10.09 19.43 4.10
N PHE A 201 -10.67 20.40 3.41
CA PHE A 201 -12.14 20.57 3.35
C PHE A 201 -12.82 19.40 2.65
N LEU A 202 -12.21 18.90 1.56
CA LEU A 202 -12.69 17.73 0.84
C LEU A 202 -12.67 16.47 1.71
N LEU A 203 -11.61 16.29 2.51
CA LEU A 203 -11.48 15.18 3.46
C LEU A 203 -12.51 15.26 4.59
N ALA A 204 -12.99 16.45 4.96
CA ALA A 204 -14.06 16.60 5.94
C ALA A 204 -15.42 16.05 5.45
N PHE A 205 -15.61 15.91 4.13
CA PHE A 205 -16.81 15.26 3.54
C PHE A 205 -16.70 13.74 3.43
N THR A 206 -15.71 13.12 4.06
CA THR A 206 -15.60 11.67 4.04
C THR A 206 -16.70 10.99 4.88
N PRO A 207 -17.13 9.78 4.47
CA PRO A 207 -18.23 9.05 5.12
C PRO A 207 -17.97 8.73 6.60
N CYS A 208 -16.73 8.83 7.08
CA CYS A 208 -16.35 8.59 8.47
C CYS A 208 -16.61 9.78 9.42
N VAL A 209 -16.70 11.02 8.91
CA VAL A 209 -16.95 12.22 9.74
C VAL A 209 -18.45 12.57 9.79
N PHE A 210 -19.21 12.10 8.80
CA PHE A 210 -20.66 12.28 8.73
C PHE A 210 -21.43 11.78 9.99
N PRO A 211 -21.03 10.69 10.68
CA PRO A 211 -21.67 10.26 11.94
C PRO A 211 -21.43 11.21 13.13
N LEU A 212 -20.38 12.04 13.09
CA LEU A 212 -20.04 12.96 14.18
C LEU A 212 -20.89 14.24 14.15
N TYR A 213 -21.29 14.68 12.95
CA TYR A 213 -22.06 15.92 12.74
C TYR A 213 -23.42 15.92 13.46
N PRO A 214 -24.23 14.83 13.40
CA PRO A 214 -25.48 14.73 14.13
C PRO A 214 -25.31 14.78 15.66
N ILE A 215 -24.20 14.25 16.18
CA ILE A 215 -23.91 14.24 17.62
C ILE A 215 -23.67 15.67 18.11
N LEU A 216 -22.84 16.44 17.40
CA LEU A 216 -22.58 17.85 17.73
C LEU A 216 -23.83 18.73 17.53
N ALA A 217 -24.63 18.47 16.50
CA ALA A 217 -25.90 19.17 16.31
C ALA A 217 -26.89 18.87 17.44
N ALA A 218 -26.95 17.61 17.90
CA ALA A 218 -27.82 17.20 19.00
C ALA A 218 -27.39 17.77 20.36
N THR A 219 -26.09 17.89 20.64
CA THR A 219 -25.60 18.51 21.89
C THR A 219 -25.86 20.01 21.91
N LEU A 220 -25.61 20.71 20.80
CA LEU A 220 -25.86 22.14 20.67
C LEU A 220 -27.38 22.47 20.70
N ALA A 221 -28.22 21.61 20.15
CA ALA A 221 -29.67 21.77 20.18
C ALA A 221 -30.27 21.53 21.58
N ARG A 222 -29.57 20.80 22.47
CA ARG A 222 -30.04 20.48 23.82
C ARG A 222 -29.71 21.55 24.86
N GLU A 223 -28.77 22.44 24.58
CA GLU A 223 -28.45 23.58 25.45
C GLU A 223 -29.43 24.75 25.20
N GLY A 224 -30.69 24.51 25.54
CA GLY A 224 -31.83 25.42 25.31
C GLY A 224 -32.00 26.58 26.31
N GLU A 225 -31.05 26.88 27.20
CA GLU A 225 -31.21 27.99 28.15
C GLU A 225 -30.02 28.95 28.17
N LYS A 226 -30.24 30.13 27.57
CA LYS A 226 -29.45 31.38 27.67
C LYS A 226 -27.94 31.21 27.38
N LEU A 227 -27.62 30.66 26.21
CA LEU A 227 -26.25 30.64 25.71
C LEU A 227 -25.81 32.02 25.19
N ASN A 228 -24.82 32.61 25.86
CA ASN A 228 -24.10 33.76 25.33
C ASN A 228 -23.26 33.31 24.11
N VAL A 229 -23.43 33.96 22.96
CA VAL A 229 -22.73 33.67 21.69
C VAL A 229 -21.22 33.52 21.88
N ARG A 230 -20.63 34.30 22.82
CA ARG A 230 -19.20 34.20 23.15
C ARG A 230 -18.80 32.85 23.75
N ARG A 231 -19.65 32.22 24.56
CA ARG A 231 -19.31 30.94 25.21
C ARG A 231 -19.37 29.79 24.22
N GLY A 232 -20.37 29.79 23.33
CA GLY A 232 -20.44 28.84 22.22
C GLY A 232 -19.21 28.95 21.30
N PHE A 233 -18.81 30.18 20.95
CA PHE A 233 -17.61 30.42 20.14
C PHE A 233 -16.33 29.90 20.83
N VAL A 234 -16.16 30.16 22.14
CA VAL A 234 -14.98 29.69 22.89
C VAL A 234 -14.95 28.16 23.01
N LEU A 235 -16.11 27.52 23.24
CA LEU A 235 -16.20 26.07 23.31
C LEU A 235 -15.86 25.43 21.95
N SER A 236 -16.44 25.93 20.85
CA SER A 236 -16.13 25.46 19.50
C SER A 236 -14.66 25.68 19.11
N ALA A 237 -14.07 26.83 19.47
CA ALA A 237 -12.67 27.12 19.19
C ALA A 237 -11.73 26.18 19.97
N SER A 238 -12.00 25.95 21.25
CA SER A 238 -11.19 25.03 22.07
C SER A 238 -11.22 23.60 21.53
N TYR A 239 -12.40 23.15 21.08
CA TYR A 239 -12.58 21.84 20.46
C TYR A 239 -11.84 21.71 19.12
N ALA A 240 -11.96 22.72 18.24
CA ALA A 240 -11.29 22.74 16.95
C ALA A 240 -9.76 22.74 17.10
N ILE A 241 -9.21 23.50 18.05
CA ILE A 241 -7.77 23.54 18.33
C ILE A 241 -7.27 22.19 18.87
N ALA A 242 -8.03 21.55 19.75
CA ALA A 242 -7.69 20.22 20.26
C ALA A 242 -7.67 19.16 19.14
N LEU A 243 -8.67 19.15 18.26
CA LEU A 243 -8.69 18.25 17.09
C LEU A 243 -7.55 18.54 16.11
N ALA A 244 -7.33 19.81 15.79
CA ALA A 244 -6.27 20.22 14.86
C ALA A 244 -4.88 19.81 15.38
N SER A 245 -4.61 20.01 16.67
CA SER A 245 -3.35 19.61 17.28
C SER A 245 -3.18 18.08 17.29
N ALA A 246 -4.22 17.31 17.60
CA ALA A 246 -4.16 15.85 17.55
C ALA A 246 -3.82 15.35 16.14
N PHE A 247 -4.52 15.83 15.10
CA PHE A 247 -4.24 15.42 13.72
C PHE A 247 -2.88 15.90 13.21
N ALA A 248 -2.41 17.08 13.64
CA ALA A 248 -1.06 17.55 13.33
C ALA A 248 0.01 16.63 13.93
N ILE A 249 -0.16 16.18 15.18
CA ILE A 249 0.75 15.22 15.83
C ILE A 249 0.74 13.88 15.09
N PHE A 250 -0.44 13.36 14.72
CA PHE A 250 -0.54 12.12 13.94
C PHE A 250 0.11 12.27 12.55
N GLY A 251 -0.08 13.39 11.88
CA GLY A 251 0.55 13.69 10.59
C GLY A 251 2.08 13.77 10.70
N ALA A 252 2.60 14.43 11.74
CA ALA A 252 4.03 14.51 12.00
C ALA A 252 4.63 13.12 12.31
N ALA A 253 3.94 12.31 13.11
CA ALA A 253 4.36 10.94 13.42
C ALA A 253 4.38 10.05 12.17
N ALA A 254 3.38 10.19 11.29
CA ALA A 254 3.30 9.48 10.01
C ALA A 254 4.43 9.92 9.06
N ALA A 255 4.73 11.22 8.98
CA ALA A 255 5.82 11.75 8.17
C ALA A 255 7.20 11.24 8.64
N TRP A 256 7.40 11.10 9.95
CA TRP A 256 8.65 10.57 10.51
C TRP A 256 8.83 9.07 10.33
N THR A 257 7.73 8.30 10.17
CA THR A 257 7.84 6.84 10.10
C THR A 257 8.26 6.34 8.72
N GLY A 258 8.07 7.12 7.64
CA GLY A 258 8.59 6.80 6.29
C GLY A 258 8.18 5.44 5.70
N LYS A 259 7.29 4.70 6.39
CA LYS A 259 6.79 3.37 6.07
C LYS A 259 5.31 3.45 5.79
N ASN A 260 4.77 2.52 4.99
CA ASN A 260 3.33 2.41 4.72
C ASN A 260 2.56 2.16 6.02
N LEU A 261 2.15 3.24 6.70
CA LEU A 261 1.41 3.19 7.96
C LEU A 261 0.07 2.44 7.81
N GLN A 262 -0.44 2.39 6.59
CA GLN A 262 -1.62 1.62 6.20
C GLN A 262 -1.44 0.09 6.38
N ILE A 263 -0.21 -0.44 6.26
CA ILE A 263 0.12 -1.85 6.55
C ILE A 263 0.30 -2.09 8.05
N ALA A 264 0.87 -1.13 8.78
CA ALA A 264 1.03 -1.23 10.23
C ALA A 264 -0.33 -1.24 10.95
N LEU A 265 -1.27 -0.39 10.52
CA LEU A 265 -2.62 -0.30 11.09
C LEU A 265 -3.54 -1.46 10.69
N GLN A 266 -3.22 -2.20 9.62
CA GLN A 266 -3.91 -3.44 9.25
C GLN A 266 -3.35 -4.68 9.97
N SER A 267 -2.27 -4.55 10.75
CA SER A 267 -1.73 -5.70 11.48
C SER A 267 -2.68 -6.10 12.62
N PRO A 268 -3.03 -7.40 12.74
CA PRO A 268 -3.94 -7.89 13.80
C PRO A 268 -3.47 -7.55 15.21
N ILE A 269 -2.14 -7.41 15.38
CA ILE A 269 -1.48 -7.19 16.66
C ILE A 269 -1.72 -5.76 17.18
N THR A 270 -1.70 -4.74 16.31
CA THR A 270 -1.95 -3.35 16.74
C THR A 270 -3.40 -3.14 17.14
N THR A 271 -4.34 -3.71 16.40
CA THR A 271 -5.78 -3.67 16.74
C THR A 271 -6.06 -4.45 18.03
N GLY A 272 -5.34 -5.56 18.26
CA GLY A 272 -5.33 -6.29 19.53
C GLY A 272 -4.80 -5.46 20.70
N ALA A 273 -3.69 -4.76 20.54
CA ALA A 273 -3.10 -3.95 21.60
C ALA A 273 -3.99 -2.76 22.01
N VAL A 274 -4.60 -2.08 21.05
CA VAL A 274 -5.51 -0.95 21.32
C VAL A 274 -6.80 -1.43 21.98
N SER A 275 -7.37 -2.55 21.53
CA SER A 275 -8.56 -3.14 22.14
C SER A 275 -8.31 -3.62 23.57
N VAL A 276 -7.14 -4.17 23.88
CA VAL A 276 -6.73 -4.53 25.25
C VAL A 276 -6.55 -3.28 26.12
N THR A 277 -5.97 -2.21 25.59
CA THR A 277 -5.77 -0.95 26.33
C THR A 277 -7.09 -0.25 26.64
N PHE A 278 -8.07 -0.34 25.72
CA PHE A 278 -9.40 0.23 25.90
C PHE A 278 -10.40 -0.75 26.54
N ARG A 279 -9.95 -1.95 26.94
CA ARG A 279 -10.78 -2.92 27.65
C ARG A 279 -10.94 -2.47 29.10
N PRO A 280 -12.15 -2.07 29.55
CA PRO A 280 -12.37 -1.75 30.95
C PRO A 280 -12.12 -3.02 31.80
N PRO A 281 -11.47 -2.89 32.96
CA PRO A 281 -11.27 -4.02 33.87
C PRO A 281 -12.62 -4.47 34.41
N GLY A 282 -13.22 -5.51 33.81
CA GLY A 282 -14.49 -6.09 34.28
C GLY A 282 -15.36 -6.83 33.25
N ALA A 283 -15.07 -6.75 31.95
CA ALA A 283 -15.91 -7.40 30.93
C ALA A 283 -15.40 -8.79 30.50
N VAL A 284 -15.13 -9.69 31.45
CA VAL A 284 -14.98 -11.11 31.13
C VAL A 284 -16.38 -11.66 30.81
N ASP A 285 -16.50 -12.54 29.81
CA ASP A 285 -17.72 -13.36 29.52
C ASP A 285 -18.76 -12.86 28.49
N VAL A 286 -18.38 -12.32 27.33
CA VAL A 286 -19.32 -12.16 26.18
C VAL A 286 -18.76 -12.66 24.83
N TRP A 287 -17.62 -13.37 24.80
CA TRP A 287 -17.11 -13.96 23.55
C TRP A 287 -16.73 -15.43 23.74
N THR A 288 -17.75 -16.22 24.05
CA THR A 288 -17.77 -17.68 23.80
C THR A 288 -19.13 -18.02 23.19
N VAL A 289 -19.28 -17.72 21.90
CA VAL A 289 -20.09 -18.45 20.91
C VAL A 289 -19.39 -18.31 19.57
#